data_AF-A0A1S1QAB7-F1
#
_entry.id   AF-A0A1S1QAB7-F1
#
_cell.length_a   1.000
_cell.length_b   1.000
_cell.length_c   1.000
_cell.angle_alpha   90.00
_cell.angle_beta   90.00
_cell.angle_gamma   90.00
#
_symmetry.space_group_name_H-M   'P 1'
#
loop_
_entity.id
_entity.type
_entity.pdbx_description
1 polymer ?
#
loop_
_entity_poly.entity_id
_entity_poly.type
_entity_poly.pdbx_seq_one_letter_code
_entity_poly.pdbx_strand_id
1 'polypeptide(L)'
;MVADSEFAGFRFPPEVIVLAVRWYLRYGLSYRDVEELLSERGIDVDHVTIYRWVQRFTPGSSRPAAPRRRVIVHRVCWLSCRVQASR
;
A
#
# COMPACT_ATOMS: atom_id res chain seq x y z
N MET A 1 -8.55 14.15 6.34
CA MET A 1 -9.50 13.24 6.99
C MET A 1 -10.24 12.55 5.86
N VAL A 2 -9.85 11.33 5.53
CA VAL A 2 -10.55 10.54 4.50
C VAL A 2 -11.86 10.10 5.16
N ALA A 3 -12.99 10.35 4.51
CA ALA A 3 -14.29 10.08 5.11
C ALA A 3 -14.44 8.57 5.32
N ASP A 4 -14.78 8.15 6.53
CA ASP A 4 -15.05 6.74 6.89
C ASP A 4 -16.06 6.07 5.93
N SER A 5 -16.94 6.88 5.35
CA SER A 5 -17.96 6.49 4.38
C SER A 5 -17.41 6.02 3.02
N GLU A 6 -16.17 6.38 2.64
CA GLU A 6 -15.55 5.88 1.40
C GLU A 6 -15.04 4.44 1.54
N PHE A 7 -14.90 3.96 2.77
CA PHE A 7 -14.42 2.63 3.10
C PHE A 7 -15.56 1.67 3.50
N ALA A 8 -16.79 2.17 3.57
CA ALA A 8 -17.97 1.37 3.86
C ALA A 8 -18.12 0.24 2.82
N GLY A 9 -17.97 -1.02 3.27
CA GLY A 9 -18.05 -2.22 2.43
C GLY A 9 -16.72 -2.94 2.19
N PHE A 10 -15.59 -2.38 2.63
CA PHE A 10 -14.33 -3.14 2.65
C PHE A 10 -14.22 -3.96 3.94
N ARG A 11 -13.75 -5.21 3.82
CA ARG A 11 -13.42 -6.08 4.97
C ARG A 11 -12.20 -5.58 5.76
N PHE A 12 -11.44 -4.65 5.19
CA PHE A 12 -10.17 -4.18 5.72
C PHE A 12 -10.31 -2.81 6.38
N PRO A 13 -9.52 -2.53 7.44
CA PRO A 13 -9.50 -1.22 8.08
C PRO A 13 -9.11 -0.14 7.06
N PRO A 14 -9.69 1.07 7.15
CA PRO A 14 -9.34 2.18 6.27
C PRO A 14 -7.85 2.54 6.35
N GLU A 15 -7.21 2.33 7.50
CA GLU A 15 -5.78 2.55 7.70
C GLU A 15 -4.93 1.67 6.79
N VAL A 16 -5.33 0.42 6.58
CA VAL A 16 -4.64 -0.54 5.69
C VAL A 16 -4.72 -0.08 4.25
N ILE A 17 -5.92 0.36 3.83
CA ILE A 17 -6.19 0.81 2.47
C ILE A 17 -5.37 2.07 2.16
N VAL A 18 -5.39 3.06 3.06
CA VAL A 18 -4.62 4.29 2.92
C VAL A 18 -3.11 4.01 2.94
N LEU A 19 -2.65 3.07 3.78
CA LEU A 19 -1.24 2.67 3.83
C LEU A 19 -0.78 2.06 2.51
N ALA A 20 -1.56 1.14 1.94
CA ALA A 20 -1.26 0.50 0.66
C ALA A 20 -1.14 1.51 -0.48
N VAL A 21 -2.13 2.41 -0.61
CA VAL A 21 -2.13 3.47 -1.63
C VAL A 21 -0.95 4.44 -1.40
N ARG A 22 -0.66 4.79 -0.15
CA ARG A 22 0.47 5.67 0.18
C ARG A 22 1.82 5.03 -0.19
N TRP A 23 1.99 3.74 0.05
CA TRP A 23 3.22 3.04 -0.32
C TRP A 23 3.43 2.96 -1.81
N TYR A 24 2.36 2.65 -2.55
CA TYR A 24 2.36 2.68 -4.01
C TYR A 24 2.81 4.06 -4.53
N LEU A 25 2.20 5.15 -4.05
CA LEU A 25 2.50 6.51 -4.49
C LEU A 25 3.88 7.01 -4.05
N ARG A 26 4.30 6.72 -2.82
CA ARG A 26 5.53 7.27 -2.22
C ARG A 26 6.79 6.56 -2.69
N TYR A 27 6.72 5.24 -2.85
CA TYR A 27 7.89 4.41 -3.16
C TYR A 27 7.90 3.90 -4.60
N GLY A 28 6.79 4.05 -5.35
CA GLY A 28 6.67 3.54 -6.72
C GLY A 28 6.74 2.02 -6.79
N LEU A 29 6.22 1.35 -5.76
CA LEU A 29 6.20 -0.11 -5.65
C LEU A 29 5.20 -0.72 -6.64
N SER A 30 5.45 -1.95 -7.10
CA SER A 30 4.43 -2.70 -7.82
C SER A 30 3.32 -3.18 -6.87
N TYR A 31 2.14 -3.49 -7.39
CA TYR A 31 1.04 -4.01 -6.57
C TYR A 31 1.44 -5.30 -5.81
N ARG A 32 2.30 -6.13 -6.41
CA ARG A 32 2.83 -7.34 -5.76
C ARG A 32 3.79 -7.03 -4.62
N ASP A 33 4.67 -6.04 -4.78
CA ASP A 33 5.55 -5.61 -3.69
C ASP A 33 4.72 -5.05 -2.51
N VAL A 34 3.59 -4.38 -2.79
CA VAL A 34 2.68 -3.89 -1.74
C VAL A 34 1.95 -5.05 -1.06
N GLU A 35 1.49 -6.04 -1.82
CA GLU A 35 0.91 -7.29 -1.29
C GLU A 35 1.91 -8.01 -0.37
N GLU A 36 3.15 -8.23 -0.82
CA GLU A 36 4.19 -8.87 0.01
C GLU A 36 4.46 -8.10 1.31
N LEU A 37 4.47 -6.76 1.28
CA LEU A 37 4.64 -5.94 2.49
C LEU A 37 3.45 -5.98 3.43
N LEU A 38 2.23 -6.14 2.91
CA LEU A 38 1.04 -6.34 3.73
C LEU A 38 1.07 -7.74 4.36
N SER A 39 1.45 -8.75 3.59
CA SER A 39 1.60 -10.12 4.07
C SER A 39 2.68 -10.24 5.15
N GLU A 40 3.80 -9.52 5.03
CA GLU A 40 4.82 -9.42 6.09
C GLU A 40 4.26 -8.83 7.40
N ARG A 41 3.21 -8.00 7.32
CA ARG A 41 2.50 -7.44 8.48
C ARG A 41 1.36 -8.33 8.98
N GLY A 42 1.19 -9.53 8.41
CA GLY A 42 0.11 -10.46 8.72
C GLY A 42 -1.23 -10.07 8.08
N ILE A 43 -1.22 -9.21 7.06
CA ILE A 43 -2.42 -8.76 6.34
C ILE A 43 -2.40 -9.40 4.96
N ASP A 44 -3.18 -10.47 4.79
CA ASP A 44 -3.32 -11.16 3.51
C ASP A 44 -4.29 -10.39 2.60
N VAL A 45 -3.74 -9.72 1.58
CA VAL A 45 -4.51 -8.93 0.61
C VAL A 45 -3.96 -9.20 -0.77
N ASP A 46 -4.83 -9.67 -1.66
CA ASP A 46 -4.47 -9.91 -3.06
C ASP A 46 -4.10 -8.60 -3.79
N HIS A 47 -3.05 -8.62 -4.60
CA HIS A 47 -2.62 -7.49 -5.42
C HIS A 47 -3.74 -6.86 -6.27
N VAL A 48 -4.75 -7.64 -6.67
CA VAL A 48 -5.93 -7.16 -7.40
C VAL A 48 -6.80 -6.25 -6.54
N THR A 49 -6.92 -6.54 -5.23
CA THR A 49 -7.63 -5.69 -4.27
C THR A 49 -6.91 -4.35 -4.11
N ILE A 50 -5.58 -4.37 -4.04
CA ILE A 50 -4.75 -3.16 -3.97
C ILE A 50 -4.93 -2.32 -5.23
N TYR A 51 -4.94 -2.95 -6.42
CA TYR A 51 -5.22 -2.28 -7.68
C TYR A 51 -6.57 -1.56 -7.66
N ARG A 52 -7.64 -2.22 -7.18
CA ARG A 52 -8.98 -1.62 -7.05
C ARG A 52 -8.98 -0.43 -6.09
N TRP A 53 -8.26 -0.52 -4.97
CA TRP A 53 -8.11 0.61 -4.05
C TRP A 53 -7.41 1.79 -4.70
N VAL A 54 -6.27 1.55 -5.36
CA VAL A 54 -5.52 2.61 -6.05
C VAL A 54 -6.37 3.28 -7.13
N GLN A 55 -7.13 2.52 -7.91
CA GLN A 55 -8.06 3.09 -8.89
C GLN A 55 -9.15 3.94 -8.25
N ARG A 56 -9.77 3.46 -7.16
CA ARG A 56 -10.85 4.15 -6.45
C ARG A 56 -10.39 5.46 -5.81
N PHE A 57 -9.23 5.44 -5.16
CA PHE A 57 -8.70 6.57 -4.38
C PHE A 57 -7.79 7.49 -5.20
N THR A 58 -7.44 7.11 -6.43
CA THR A 58 -6.60 7.93 -7.32
C THR A 58 -7.25 8.14 -8.70
N PRO A 59 -8.46 8.74 -8.77
CA PRO A 59 -9.26 8.85 -10.00
C PRO A 59 -8.64 9.72 -11.12
N GLY A 60 -7.40 10.18 -10.98
CA GLY A 60 -6.66 10.95 -12.00
C GLY A 60 -5.21 10.48 -12.24
N SER A 61 -4.79 9.35 -11.66
CA SER A 61 -3.45 8.79 -11.85
C SER A 61 -3.38 7.93 -13.12
N SER A 62 -3.66 8.53 -14.28
CA SER A 62 -3.27 7.93 -15.57
C SER A 62 -1.77 8.11 -15.86
N ARG A 63 -1.01 8.72 -14.94
CA ARG A 63 0.42 8.96 -15.12
C ARG A 63 1.16 7.63 -14.98
N PRO A 64 1.84 7.13 -16.03
CA PRO A 64 2.69 5.96 -15.89
C PRO A 64 3.76 6.30 -14.86
N ALA A 65 3.73 5.59 -13.73
CA ALA A 65 4.80 5.66 -12.76
C ALA A 65 6.09 5.27 -13.50
N ALA A 66 7.01 6.23 -13.62
CA ALA A 66 8.28 6.03 -14.28
C ALA A 66 8.94 4.74 -13.76
N PRO A 67 9.65 3.96 -14.61
CA PRO A 67 10.28 2.72 -14.18
C PRO A 67 11.32 3.06 -13.13
N ARG A 68 11.01 2.79 -11.86
CA ARG A 68 11.91 3.07 -10.75
C ARG A 68 12.29 1.76 -10.09
N ARG A 69 13.61 1.57 -10.05
CA ARG A 69 14.43 0.50 -9.45
C ARG A 69 13.61 -0.41 -8.54
N ARG A 70 13.60 -1.70 -8.87
CA ARG A 70 13.06 -2.80 -8.06
C ARG A 70 13.56 -2.64 -6.61
N VAL A 71 12.76 -2.01 -5.75
CA VAL A 71 13.06 -1.93 -4.32
C VAL A 71 12.66 -3.29 -3.77
N ILE A 72 13.65 -4.13 -3.52
CA ILE A 72 13.42 -5.42 -2.88
C ILE A 72 12.72 -5.16 -1.55
N VAL A 73 11.53 -5.71 -1.37
CA VAL A 73 10.67 -5.53 -0.18
C VAL A 73 11.40 -5.79 1.15
N HIS A 74 12.38 -6.70 1.16
CA HIS A 74 13.26 -6.94 2.30
C HIS A 74 14.04 -5.69 2.79
N ARG A 75 14.32 -4.68 1.93
CA ARG A 75 14.96 -3.43 2.36
C ARG A 75 13.98 -2.40 2.93
N VAL A 76 12.69 -2.44 2.59
CA VAL A 76 11.66 -1.59 3.22
C VAL A 76 11.20 -2.15 4.57
N CYS A 77 11.32 -3.47 4.77
CA CYS A 77 11.16 -4.12 6.08
C CYS A 77 12.07 -3.50 7.17
N TRP A 78 13.32 -3.16 6.82
CA TRP A 78 14.25 -2.43 7.70
C TRP A 78 13.79 -1.01 8.07
N LEU A 79 13.05 -0.31 7.18
CA LEU A 79 12.55 1.04 7.45
C LEU A 79 11.28 1.02 8.33
N SER A 80 10.47 -0.03 8.26
CA SER A 80 9.32 -0.21 9.18
C SER A 80 9.77 -0.65 10.59
N CYS A 81 10.77 -1.53 10.72
CA CYS A 81 11.33 -1.91 12.03
C CYS A 81 11.92 -0.73 12.80
N ARG A 82 12.43 0.31 12.12
CA ARG A 82 12.98 1.51 12.80
C ARG A 82 11.89 2.39 13.45
N VAL A 83 10.61 2.23 13.09
CA VAL A 83 9.50 2.96 13.73
C VAL A 83 8.86 2.16 14.88
N GLN A 84 9.04 0.84 14.95
CA GLN A 84 8.51 0.02 16.04
C GLN A 84 9.53 -0.29 17.16
N ALA A 85 10.84 -0.13 16.92
CA ALA A 85 11.90 -0.33 17.92
C ALA A 85 12.15 0.89 18.83
N SER A 86 11.08 1.54 19.27
CA SER A 86 11.10 2.51 20.38
C SER A 86 9.95 2.21 21.33
N ARG A 87 10.00 1.02 21.94
CA ARG A 87 9.61 0.75 23.33
C ARG A 87 10.01 -0.66 23.74
#